data_AF-A0A382II65-F1
#
_entry.id   AF-A0A382II65-F1
#
_cell.length_a   1.000
_cell.length_b   1.000
_cell.length_c   1.000
_cell.angle_alpha   90.00
_cell.angle_beta   90.00
_cell.angle_gamma   90.00
#
_symmetry.space_group_name_H-M   'P 1'
#
loop_
_entity.id
_entity.type
_entity.pdbx_description
1 polymer ?
#
loop_
_entity_poly.entity_id
_entity_poly.type
_entity_poly.pdbx_seq_one_letter_code
_entity_poly.pdbx_strand_id
1 'polypeptide(L)'
;VKTYNFAPGPTPVPPEVTARMSQPILTHRSAEFSNLLHDVTDGLRYIFQTQNDVLTLTASGSGAMESGIVNLLSPGDRAVAIVGGKF
;
A
#
# COMPACT_ATOMS: atom_id res chain seq x y z
N VAL A 1 2.46 17.79 24.50
CA VAL A 1 2.91 16.57 25.20
C VAL A 1 3.10 15.49 24.15
N LYS A 2 4.26 14.82 24.10
CA LYS A 2 4.53 13.75 23.12
C LYS A 2 3.85 12.46 23.59
N THR A 3 2.90 11.96 22.81
CA THR A 3 2.18 10.72 23.11
C THR A 3 2.88 9.55 22.43
N TYR A 4 3.22 8.50 23.19
CA TYR A 4 3.84 7.30 22.66
C TYR A 4 2.78 6.19 22.54
N ASN A 5 2.66 5.57 21.36
CA ASN A 5 1.82 4.40 21.13
C ASN A 5 2.68 3.14 21.15
N PHE A 6 2.37 2.20 22.05
CA PHE A 6 3.07 0.91 22.18
C PHE A 6 2.26 -0.27 21.61
N ALA A 7 1.10 -0.02 20.99
CA ALA A 7 0.40 -1.02 20.21
C ALA A 7 1.19 -1.38 18.94
N PRO A 8 1.01 -2.60 18.37
CA PRO A 8 1.69 -3.02 17.14
C PRO A 8 1.29 -2.18 15.91
N GLY A 9 0.23 -1.40 16.00
CA GLY A 9 -0.21 -0.45 14.99
C GLY A 9 -1.62 0.09 15.26
N PRO A 10 -2.04 1.14 14.54
CA PRO A 10 -1.22 1.98 13.66
C PRO A 10 -0.21 2.84 14.44
N THR A 11 0.94 3.13 13.84
CA THR A 11 1.95 4.02 14.43
C THR A 11 1.70 5.48 14.03
N PRO A 12 2.15 6.46 14.82
CA PRO A 12 2.10 7.86 14.43
C PRO A 12 2.79 8.09 13.08
N VAL A 13 2.15 8.84 12.19
CA VAL A 13 2.70 9.24 10.89
C VAL A 13 3.72 10.37 11.11
N PRO A 14 4.89 10.36 10.42
CA PRO A 14 5.85 11.45 10.53
C PRO A 14 5.21 12.82 10.18
N PRO A 15 5.49 13.90 10.94
CA PRO A 15 4.83 15.19 10.75
C PRO A 15 4.94 15.75 9.32
N GLU A 16 6.06 15.53 8.66
CA GLU A 16 6.30 15.92 7.27
C GLU A 16 5.32 15.24 6.30
N VAL A 17 4.99 13.97 6.53
CA VAL A 17 4.02 13.23 5.70
C VAL A 17 2.62 13.78 5.92
N THR A 18 2.21 14.01 7.17
CA THR A 18 0.90 14.63 7.47
C THR A 18 0.78 16.02 6.88
N ALA A 19 1.86 16.83 6.92
CA ALA A 19 1.88 18.14 6.28
C ALA A 19 1.69 18.05 4.76
N ARG A 20 2.33 17.08 4.08
CA ARG A 20 2.10 16.84 2.65
C ARG A 20 0.68 16.38 2.35
N MET A 21 0.10 15.52 3.18
CA MET A 21 -1.29 15.05 3.03
C MET A 21 -2.33 16.17 3.19
N SER A 22 -1.99 17.26 3.88
CA SER A 22 -2.87 18.44 4.03
C SER A 22 -2.88 19.39 2.83
N GLN A 23 -2.03 19.16 1.82
CA GLN A 23 -1.99 19.99 0.62
C GLN A 23 -3.23 19.79 -0.26
N PRO A 24 -3.59 20.77 -1.11
CA PRO A 24 -4.68 20.61 -2.07
C PRO A 24 -4.50 19.35 -2.94
N ILE A 25 -5.62 18.67 -3.20
CA ILE A 25 -5.62 17.44 -3.99
C ILE A 25 -5.29 17.77 -5.45
N LEU A 26 -4.35 17.01 -6.04
CA LEU A 26 -4.04 17.07 -7.46
C LEU A 26 -5.17 16.44 -8.29
N THR A 27 -5.46 17.01 -9.46
CA THR A 27 -6.37 16.36 -10.39
C THR A 27 -5.73 15.08 -10.95
N HIS A 28 -6.45 13.96 -10.85
CA HIS A 28 -5.99 12.62 -11.26
C HIS A 28 -5.64 12.49 -12.76
N ARG A 29 -6.00 13.48 -13.58
CA ARG A 29 -5.67 13.55 -15.02
C ARG A 29 -4.58 14.56 -15.36
N SER A 30 -3.97 15.21 -14.37
CA SER A 30 -2.86 16.12 -14.61
C SER A 30 -1.57 15.36 -14.90
N ALA A 31 -0.70 15.97 -15.70
CA ALA A 31 0.66 15.50 -15.88
C ALA A 31 1.43 15.45 -14.54
N GLU A 32 1.18 16.39 -13.63
CA GLU A 32 1.77 16.41 -12.29
C GLU A 32 1.43 15.14 -11.50
N PHE A 33 0.15 14.75 -11.45
CA PHE A 33 -0.26 13.51 -10.78
C PHE A 33 0.32 12.27 -11.46
N SER A 34 0.35 12.22 -12.80
CA SER A 34 0.94 11.09 -13.52
C SER A 34 2.43 10.91 -13.22
N ASN A 35 3.20 12.00 -13.17
CA ASN A 35 4.62 11.95 -12.81
C ASN A 35 4.80 11.50 -11.36
N LEU A 36 4.01 12.04 -10.43
CA LEU A 36 4.04 11.62 -9.02
C LEU A 36 3.75 10.13 -8.87
N LEU A 37 2.77 9.60 -9.61
CA LEU A 37 2.45 8.18 -9.56
C LEU A 37 3.60 7.31 -10.08
N HIS A 38 4.29 7.72 -11.15
CA HIS A 38 5.49 7.03 -11.64
C HIS A 38 6.61 7.04 -10.60
N ASP A 39 6.94 8.20 -10.03
CA ASP A 39 7.99 8.34 -9.02
C ASP A 39 7.71 7.44 -7.80
N VAL A 40 6.46 7.41 -7.33
CA VAL A 40 6.04 6.54 -6.23
C VAL A 40 6.17 5.07 -6.63
N THR A 41 5.77 4.69 -7.85
CA THR A 41 5.85 3.30 -8.32
C THR A 41 7.29 2.82 -8.42
N ASP A 42 8.21 3.64 -8.92
CA ASP A 42 9.64 3.31 -8.97
C ASP A 42 10.27 3.24 -7.57
N GLY A 43 9.88 4.14 -6.66
CA GLY A 43 10.26 4.07 -5.25
C GLY A 43 9.79 2.77 -4.58
N LEU A 44 8.57 2.31 -4.89
CA LEU A 44 8.06 1.04 -4.39
C LEU A 44 8.81 -0.16 -4.99
N ARG A 45 9.17 -0.13 -6.28
CA ARG A 45 10.02 -1.17 -6.89
C ARG A 45 11.37 -1.28 -6.19
N TYR A 46 11.97 -0.14 -5.84
CA TYR A 46 13.17 -0.10 -5.01
C TYR A 46 12.90 -0.69 -3.62
N ILE A 47 11.85 -0.28 -2.91
CA ILE A 47 11.55 -0.81 -1.56
C ILE A 47 11.34 -2.34 -1.57
N PHE A 48 10.60 -2.86 -2.54
CA PHE A 48 10.32 -4.28 -2.68
C PHE A 48 11.44 -5.08 -3.36
N GLN A 49 12.50 -4.40 -3.82
CA GLN A 49 13.64 -5.01 -4.51
C GLN A 49 13.20 -5.90 -5.69
N THR A 50 12.27 -5.39 -6.51
CA THR A 50 11.67 -6.13 -7.62
C THR A 50 11.87 -5.41 -8.96
N GLN A 51 12.02 -6.20 -10.02
CA GLN A 51 12.00 -5.69 -11.40
C GLN A 51 10.59 -5.71 -12.02
N ASN A 52 9.65 -6.45 -11.42
CA ASN A 52 8.27 -6.58 -11.89
C ASN A 52 7.46 -5.31 -11.66
N ASP A 53 6.30 -5.25 -12.29
CA ASP A 53 5.30 -4.20 -12.07
C ASP A 53 4.82 -4.20 -10.61
N VAL A 54 4.63 -3.01 -10.06
CA VAL A 54 4.07 -2.79 -8.73
C VAL A 54 2.72 -2.12 -8.86
N LEU A 55 1.70 -2.73 -8.28
CA LEU A 55 0.33 -2.22 -8.29
C LEU A 55 0.05 -1.48 -6.97
N THR A 56 -0.30 -0.20 -7.07
CA THR A 56 -0.77 0.58 -5.92
C THR A 56 -2.28 0.47 -5.81
N LEU A 57 -2.77 -0.04 -4.68
CA LEU A 57 -4.20 -0.20 -4.41
C LEU A 57 -4.67 0.84 -3.39
N THR A 58 -5.81 1.48 -3.67
CA THR A 58 -6.46 2.41 -2.73
C THR A 58 -7.27 1.63 -1.68
N ALA A 59 -6.58 0.76 -0.94
CA ALA A 59 -7.15 -0.14 0.06
C ALA A 59 -6.17 -0.36 1.23
N SER A 60 -6.63 -1.02 2.29
CA SER A 60 -5.75 -1.52 3.34
C SER A 60 -4.98 -2.76 2.87
N GLY A 61 -4.04 -3.25 3.69
CA GLY A 61 -3.32 -4.50 3.42
C GLY A 61 -4.25 -5.72 3.22
N SER A 62 -5.39 -5.78 3.92
CA SER A 62 -6.38 -6.85 3.75
C SER A 62 -7.05 -6.79 2.37
N GLY A 63 -7.32 -5.59 1.85
CA GLY A 63 -7.87 -5.44 0.50
C GLY A 63 -6.87 -5.86 -0.59
N ALA A 64 -5.57 -5.61 -0.37
CA ALA A 64 -4.53 -6.12 -1.26
C ALA A 64 -4.41 -7.65 -1.21
N MET A 65 -4.50 -8.25 -0.02
CA MET A 65 -4.55 -9.72 0.14
C MET A 65 -5.75 -10.32 -0.60
N GLU A 66 -6.94 -9.77 -0.39
CA GLU A 66 -8.17 -10.23 -1.07
C GLU A 66 -8.03 -10.10 -2.59
N SER A 67 -7.55 -8.96 -3.08
CA SER A 67 -7.29 -8.73 -4.51
C SER A 67 -6.37 -9.81 -5.10
N GLY A 68 -5.29 -10.18 -4.40
CA GLY A 68 -4.39 -11.25 -4.85
C GLY A 68 -5.11 -12.60 -4.96
N ILE A 69 -5.92 -12.96 -3.97
CA ILE A 69 -6.62 -14.26 -3.93
C ILE A 69 -7.66 -14.34 -5.06
N VAL A 70 -8.54 -13.34 -5.18
CA VAL A 70 -9.68 -13.39 -6.12
C VAL A 70 -9.26 -13.25 -7.58
N ASN A 71 -8.07 -12.69 -7.85
CA ASN A 71 -7.55 -12.58 -9.22
C ASN A 71 -6.66 -13.76 -9.63
N LEU A 72 -6.13 -14.54 -8.69
CA LEU A 72 -5.25 -15.67 -8.98
C LEU A 72 -5.93 -17.05 -8.90
N LEU A 73 -7.07 -17.16 -8.20
CA LEU A 73 -7.77 -18.42 -8.00
C LEU A 73 -9.18 -18.40 -8.60
N SER A 74 -9.60 -19.54 -9.13
CA SER A 74 -10.94 -19.82 -9.67
C SER A 74 -11.68 -20.86 -8.81
N PRO A 75 -13.02 -20.95 -8.93
CA PRO A 75 -13.78 -22.00 -8.27
C PRO A 75 -13.26 -23.41 -8.64
N GLY A 76 -12.88 -24.19 -7.62
CA GLY A 76 -12.31 -25.52 -7.79
C GLY A 76 -10.79 -25.61 -7.64
N ASP A 77 -10.08 -24.47 -7.66
CA ASP A 77 -8.65 -24.45 -7.39
C ASP A 77 -8.33 -24.84 -5.94
N ARG A 78 -7.16 -25.44 -5.74
CA ARG A 78 -6.66 -25.82 -4.42
C ARG A 78 -5.57 -24.84 -4.00
N ALA A 79 -5.70 -24.29 -2.80
CA ALA A 79 -4.70 -23.43 -2.17
C ALA A 79 -4.23 -24.01 -0.84
N VAL A 80 -3.00 -23.70 -0.45
CA VAL A 80 -2.43 -24.05 0.85
C VAL A 80 -2.19 -22.77 1.63
N ALA A 81 -2.81 -22.66 2.81
CA ALA A 81 -2.56 -21.56 3.75
C ALA A 81 -1.79 -22.09 4.96
N ILE A 82 -0.58 -21.57 5.18
CA ILE A 82 0.21 -21.90 6.36
C ILE A 82 -0.19 -20.95 7.48
N VAL A 83 -0.84 -21.46 8.52
CA VAL A 83 -1.35 -20.66 9.63
C VAL A 83 -0.40 -20.73 10.82
N GLY A 84 0.33 -19.64 11.06
CA GLY A 84 1.29 -19.50 12.16
C GLY A 84 0.93 -18.42 13.19
N GLY A 85 -0.24 -17.81 13.08
CA GLY A 85 -0.66 -16.69 13.92
C GLY A 85 -2.04 -16.15 13.53
N LYS A 86 -2.41 -15.01 14.09
CA LYS A 86 -3.65 -14.30 13.75
C LYS A 86 -3.37 -13.18 12.76
N PHE A 87 -4.14 -13.17 11.68
CA PHE A 87 -4.27 -12.06 10.75
C PHE A 87 -5.60 -11.36 11.01
#